data_AF-A0A448HGQ2-F1
#
_entry.id   AF-A0A448HGQ2-F1
#
_cell.length_a   1.000
_cell.length_b   1.000
_cell.length_c   1.000
_cell.angle_alpha   90.00
_cell.angle_beta   90.00
_cell.angle_gamma   90.00
#
_symmetry.space_group_name_H-M   'P 1'
#
loop_
_entity.id
_entity.type
_entity.pdbx_description
1 polymer ?
#
loop_
_entity_poly.entity_id
_entity_poly.type
_entity_poly.pdbx_seq_one_letter_code
_entity_poly.pdbx_strand_id
1 'polypeptide(L)'
;MSVTGPDGVEWVPVAEALERVPGLEYRTLQSWWARGDVRTQRVGRMVWVAWEDVMAREGVAFLAGRRQQARHAGDARSGWTHTEGVLHPR
;
A
#
# COMPACT_ATOMS: atom_id res chain seq x y z
N MET A 1 11.96 -9.89 15.52
CA MET A 1 12.35 -11.29 15.34
C MET A 1 11.36 -12.00 14.42
N SER A 2 11.82 -12.50 13.27
CA SER A 2 11.05 -13.36 12.38
C SER A 2 11.36 -14.84 12.59
N VAL A 3 10.47 -15.72 12.12
CA VAL A 3 10.61 -17.18 12.21
C VAL A 3 10.33 -17.79 10.84
N THR A 4 11.23 -18.64 10.35
CA THR A 4 10.98 -19.42 9.14
C THR A 4 10.26 -20.72 9.51
N GLY A 5 9.09 -20.93 8.92
CA GLY A 5 8.31 -22.16 9.09
C GLY A 5 8.94 -23.36 8.37
N PRO A 6 8.48 -24.59 8.64
CA PRO A 6 8.95 -25.80 7.97
C PRO A 6 8.64 -25.83 6.46
N ASP A 7 7.70 -25.01 6.02
CA ASP A 7 7.34 -24.75 4.62
C ASP A 7 8.28 -23.74 3.94
N GLY A 8 9.29 -23.23 4.65
CA GLY A 8 10.21 -22.20 4.17
C GLY A 8 9.64 -20.78 4.20
N VAL A 9 8.41 -20.60 4.69
CA VAL A 9 7.76 -19.28 4.75
C VAL A 9 8.33 -18.48 5.92
N GLU A 10 8.78 -17.25 5.66
CA GLU A 10 9.14 -16.33 6.73
C GLU A 10 7.88 -15.72 7.34
N TRP A 11 7.67 -15.96 8.64
CA TRP A 11 6.61 -15.40 9.44
C TRP A 11 7.16 -14.26 10.30
N VAL A 12 6.46 -13.12 10.28
CA VAL A 12 6.80 -11.92 11.05
C VAL A 12 5.62 -11.54 11.94
N PRO A 13 5.82 -11.18 13.22
CA PRO A 13 4.76 -10.63 14.05
C PRO A 13 4.19 -9.36 13.42
N VAL A 14 2.86 -9.16 13.50
CA VAL A 14 2.22 -7.97 12.91
C VAL A 14 2.87 -6.66 13.39
N ALA A 15 3.17 -6.53 14.67
CA ALA A 15 3.81 -5.33 15.21
C ALA A 15 5.15 -5.02 14.50
N GLU A 16 5.97 -6.05 14.28
CA GLU A 16 7.25 -5.90 13.58
C GLU A 16 7.09 -5.65 12.09
N ALA A 17 6.07 -6.24 11.46
CA ALA A 17 5.76 -5.94 10.06
C ALA A 17 5.44 -4.45 9.86
N LEU A 18 4.71 -3.84 10.80
CA LEU A 18 4.40 -2.40 10.78
C LEU A 18 5.64 -1.53 11.04
N GLU A 19 6.57 -1.99 11.87
CA GLU A 19 7.85 -1.30 12.10
C GLU A 19 8.77 -1.35 10.87
N ARG A 20 8.77 -2.49 10.16
CA ARG A 20 9.63 -2.71 8.97
C ARG A 20 9.13 -2.02 7.71
N VAL A 21 7.82 -1.77 7.58
CA VAL A 21 7.22 -1.11 6.40
C VAL A 21 6.70 0.28 6.79
N PRO A 22 7.47 1.35 6.53
CA PRO A 22 7.02 2.71 6.82
C PRO A 22 5.71 3.05 6.07
N GLY A 23 4.72 3.55 6.80
CA GLY A 23 3.42 3.94 6.23
C GLY A 23 2.41 2.79 6.09
N LEU A 24 2.80 1.55 6.43
CA LEU A 24 1.86 0.45 6.51
C LEU A 24 1.03 0.57 7.79
N GLU A 25 -0.29 0.65 7.63
CA GLU A 25 -1.21 0.66 8.76
C GLU A 25 -1.70 -0.75 9.11
N TYR A 26 -1.99 -0.98 10.40
CA TYR A 26 -2.61 -2.22 10.86
C TYR A 26 -3.89 -2.54 10.09
N ARG A 27 -4.72 -1.52 9.81
CA ARG A 27 -6.00 -1.71 9.11
C ARG A 27 -5.81 -2.14 7.65
N THR A 28 -4.74 -1.68 7.01
CA THR A 28 -4.36 -2.10 5.66
C THR A 28 -3.97 -3.58 5.67
N LEU A 29 -3.08 -3.96 6.59
CA LEU A 29 -2.68 -5.36 6.78
C LEU A 29 -3.91 -6.24 7.11
N GLN A 30 -4.82 -5.71 7.92
CA GLN A 30 -6.08 -6.36 8.26
C GLN A 30 -6.96 -6.62 7.04
N SER A 31 -7.06 -5.63 6.17
CA SER A 31 -7.83 -5.78 4.94
C SER A 31 -7.24 -6.85 4.01
N TRP A 32 -5.91 -6.98 3.96
CA TRP A 32 -5.23 -7.96 3.12
C TRP A 32 -5.44 -9.37 3.62
N TRP A 33 -5.26 -9.64 4.92
CA TRP A 33 -5.51 -10.98 5.44
C TRP A 33 -6.99 -11.35 5.42
N ALA A 34 -7.90 -10.39 5.59
CA ALA A 34 -9.34 -10.65 5.50
C ALA A 34 -9.78 -11.04 4.08
N ARG A 35 -9.03 -10.58 3.07
CA ARG A 35 -9.21 -10.94 1.65
C ARG A 35 -8.49 -12.24 1.26
N GLY A 36 -7.64 -12.77 2.14
CA GLY A 36 -6.78 -13.91 1.83
C GLY A 36 -5.54 -13.57 1.01
N ASP A 37 -5.26 -12.28 0.78
CA ASP A 37 -4.07 -11.81 0.05
C ASP A 37 -2.78 -12.02 0.87
N VAL A 38 -2.90 -12.05 2.21
CA VAL A 38 -1.79 -12.27 3.14
C VAL A 38 -2.16 -13.41 4.09
N ARG A 39 -1.33 -14.45 4.11
CA ARG A 39 -1.49 -15.56 5.06
C ARG A 39 -1.21 -15.07 6.48
N THR A 40 -2.02 -15.57 7.42
CA THR A 40 -1.89 -15.25 8.85
C THR A 40 -1.89 -16.48 9.71
N GLN A 41 -1.17 -16.40 10.83
CA GLN A 41 -1.19 -17.42 11.86
C GLN A 41 -1.27 -16.77 13.24
N ARG A 42 -2.14 -17.31 14.10
CA ARG A 42 -2.25 -16.87 15.49
C ARG A 42 -1.48 -17.84 16.38
N VAL A 43 -0.47 -17.33 17.08
CA VAL A 43 0.33 -18.09 18.04
C VAL A 43 0.19 -17.43 19.40
N GLY A 44 -0.56 -18.08 20.30
CA GLY A 44 -0.95 -17.49 21.58
C GLY A 44 -1.77 -16.21 21.38
N ARG A 45 -1.25 -15.08 21.91
CA ARG A 45 -1.89 -13.76 21.78
C ARG A 45 -1.40 -12.95 20.59
N MET A 46 -0.43 -13.45 19.84
CA MET A 46 0.23 -12.71 18.77
C MET A 46 -0.25 -13.19 17.39
N VAL A 47 -0.41 -12.23 16.48
CA VAL A 47 -0.73 -12.49 15.08
C VAL A 47 0.56 -12.36 14.28
N TRP A 48 0.80 -13.34 13.44
CA TRP A 48 1.93 -13.43 12.53
C TRP A 48 1.42 -13.38 11.09
N VAL A 49 2.19 -12.76 10.22
CA VAL A 49 1.92 -12.63 8.78
C VAL A 49 3.06 -13.26 7.99
N ALA A 50 2.74 -13.88 6.86
CA ALA A 50 3.75 -14.32 5.90
C ALA A 50 4.39 -13.09 5.25
N TRP A 51 5.71 -12.94 5.42
CA TRP A 51 6.43 -11.73 5.03
C TRP A 51 6.48 -11.51 3.52
N GLU A 52 6.63 -12.59 2.75
CA GLU A 52 6.59 -12.57 1.29
C GLU A 52 5.28 -11.96 0.76
N ASP A 53 4.14 -12.40 1.29
CA ASP A 53 2.82 -11.94 0.88
C ASP A 53 2.67 -10.42 1.16
N VAL A 54 3.17 -9.96 2.31
CA VAL A 54 3.16 -8.53 2.69
C VAL A 54 3.98 -7.71 1.70
N MET A 55 5.20 -8.14 1.37
CA MET A 55 6.07 -7.43 0.44
C MET A 55 5.49 -7.43 -0.99
N ALA A 56 4.90 -8.54 -1.43
CA ALA A 56 4.22 -8.62 -2.72
C ALA A 56 3.06 -7.62 -2.79
N ARG A 57 2.25 -7.53 -1.73
CA ARG A 57 1.09 -6.65 -1.71
C ARG A 57 1.45 -5.17 -1.58
N GLU A 58 2.46 -4.85 -0.77
CA GLU A 58 3.00 -3.50 -0.64
C GLU A 58 3.56 -3.00 -1.98
N GLY A 59 4.30 -3.85 -2.70
CA GLY A 59 4.78 -3.51 -4.05
C GLY A 59 3.64 -3.17 -5.02
N VAL A 60 2.55 -3.93 -4.99
CA VAL A 60 1.35 -3.63 -5.79
C VAL A 60 0.67 -2.33 -5.34
N ALA A 61 0.57 -2.09 -4.02
CA ALA A 61 -0.02 -0.87 -3.47
C ALA A 61 0.77 0.38 -3.86
N PHE A 62 2.10 0.31 -3.79
CA PHE A 62 3.01 1.38 -4.22
C PHE A 62 2.81 1.71 -5.71
N LEU A 63 2.76 0.69 -6.57
CA LEU A 63 2.50 0.89 -8.01
C LEU A 63 1.11 1.47 -8.28
N ALA A 64 0.09 1.04 -7.52
CA ALA A 64 -1.26 1.57 -7.64
C ALA A 64 -1.34 3.05 -7.22
N GLY A 65 -0.71 3.41 -6.09
CA GLY A 65 -0.62 4.79 -5.61
C GLY A 65 0.08 5.71 -6.62
N ARG A 66 1.19 5.25 -7.22
CA ARG A 66 1.90 5.97 -8.28
C ARG A 66 1.01 6.21 -9.50
N ARG A 67 0.21 5.22 -9.91
CA ARG A 67 -0.74 5.36 -11.03
C ARG A 67 -1.85 6.37 -10.71
N GLN A 68 -2.32 6.41 -9.47
CA GLN A 68 -3.33 7.38 -9.04
C GLN A 68 -2.78 8.80 -9.03
N GLN A 69 -1.56 9.01 -8.52
CA GLN A 69 -0.88 10.32 -8.58
C GLN A 69 -0.67 10.79 -10.02
N ALA A 70 -0.29 9.90 -10.93
CA ALA A 70 -0.14 10.24 -12.36
C ALA A 70 -1.48 10.69 -12.99
N ARG A 71 -2.60 10.09 -12.58
CA ARG A 71 -3.95 10.51 -13.03
C ARG A 71 -4.31 11.88 -12.46
N HIS A 72 -4.09 12.13 -11.17
CA HIS A 72 -4.35 13.43 -10.56
C HIS A 72 -3.46 14.54 -11.12
N ALA A 73 -2.20 14.24 -11.46
CA ALA A 73 -1.30 15.20 -12.12
C ALA A 73 -1.70 15.49 -13.58
N GLY A 74 -2.29 14.52 -14.28
CA GLY A 74 -2.86 14.72 -15.62
C GLY A 74 -4.09 15.63 -15.59
N ASP A 75 -4.95 15.47 -14.59
CA ASP A 75 -6.16 16.29 -14.40
C ASP A 75 -5.80 17.74 -14.01
N ALA A 76 -4.81 17.92 -13.12
CA ALA A 76 -4.33 19.25 -12.71
C ALA A 76 -3.72 20.08 -13.87
N ARG A 77 -3.24 19.43 -14.95
CA ARG A 77 -2.74 20.12 -16.15
C ARG A 77 -3.83 20.49 -17.16
N SER A 78 -5.03 19.94 -17.04
CA SER A 78 -6.15 20.25 -17.94
C SER A 78 -7.05 21.39 -17.43
N GLY A 79 -6.85 21.87 -16.20
CA GLY A 79 -7.65 22.93 -15.58
C GLY A 79 -7.19 24.37 -15.83
N TRP A 80 -6.09 24.59 -16.57
CA TRP A 80 -5.53 25.92 -16.84
C TRP A 80 -5.43 26.23 -18.34
N THR A 81 -6.56 26.25 -19.06
CA THR A 81 -6.65 26.87 -20.39
C THR A 81 -8.02 27.53 -20.59
N HIS A 82 -8.40 28.47 -19.71
CA HIS A 82 -9.44 29.44 -20.06
C HIS A 82 -9.35 30.68 -19.16
N THR A 83 -8.49 31.64 -19.51
CA THR A 83 -8.67 33.07 -19.20
C THR A 83 -7.57 33.88 -19.89
N GLU A 84 -7.56 33.89 -21.22
CA GLU A 84 -6.84 34.94 -21.96
C GLU A 84 -7.75 35.58 -22.99
N GLY A 85 -8.03 36.86 -22.74
CA GLY A 85 -8.03 37.89 -23.78
C GLY A 85 -9.33 38.12 -24.55
N VAL A 86 -10.26 38.90 -23.98
CA VAL A 86 -11.09 39.79 -24.80
C VAL A 86 -10.56 41.22 -24.63
N LEU A 87 -9.59 41.57 -25.47
CA LEU A 87 -9.23 42.95 -25.76
C LEU A 87 -10.35 43.54 -26.63
N HIS A 88 -11.09 44.51 -26.08
CA HIS A 88 -11.99 45.36 -26.86
C HIS A 88 -11.16 46.42 -27.61
N PRO A 89 -11.20 46.49 -28.95
CA PRO A 89 -10.87 47.73 -29.63
C PRO A 89 -12.05 48.71 -29.50
N ARG A 90 -11.68 49.99 -29.48
CA ARG A 90 -12.49 51.16 -29.11
C ARG A 90 -13.64 51.47 -30.05
#